data_AF-A0A3N2CU06-F1
#
_entry.id   AF-A0A3N2CU06-F1
#
_cell.length_a   1.000
_cell.length_b   1.000
_cell.length_c   1.000
_cell.angle_alpha   90.00
_cell.angle_beta   90.00
_cell.angle_gamma   90.00
#
_symmetry.space_group_name_H-M   'P 1'
#
loop_
_entity.id
_entity.type
_entity.pdbx_description
1 polymer ?
#
loop_
_entity_poly.entity_id
_entity_poly.type
_entity_poly.pdbx_seq_one_letter_code
_entity_poly.pdbx_strand_id
1 'polypeptide(L)'
;MSAMGNPDDVRPTPAAELEVLLEQWVLDDGNYPQFKARRTKRFALQLDLADSHRLRPTPHEPIGACRTGGVATYEITADVVHHTAVEGLAEDDHAVVLDFGPRAYYSGHDPAIARLRVGDRVAFKATLLVDPYDYVEMLAPLEGFPALVHTWSVDRLQADHPAGSRDGWQDQPRTSENRR
;
A
#
# COMPACT_ATOMS: atom_id res chain seq x y z
N MET A 1 11.18 22.73 -44.95
CA MET A 1 12.26 22.44 -43.98
C MET A 1 11.58 22.09 -42.67
N SER A 2 11.34 20.80 -42.44
CA SER A 2 10.67 20.28 -41.24
C SER A 2 11.73 20.06 -40.17
N ALA A 3 11.54 20.67 -38.99
CA ALA A 3 12.34 20.34 -37.82
C ALA A 3 11.92 18.95 -37.31
N MET A 4 12.85 18.01 -37.35
CA MET A 4 12.74 16.73 -36.64
C MET A 4 12.71 17.04 -35.14
N GLY A 5 11.59 16.73 -34.49
CA GLY A 5 11.49 16.71 -33.03
C GLY A 5 12.39 15.60 -32.48
N ASN A 6 13.15 15.94 -31.45
CA ASN A 6 14.10 15.05 -30.79
C ASN A 6 13.34 13.89 -30.12
N PRO A 7 13.68 12.60 -30.37
CA PRO A 7 12.97 11.45 -29.79
C PRO A 7 13.17 11.28 -28.26
N ASP A 8 14.00 12.11 -27.63
CA ASP A 8 14.32 12.03 -26.20
C ASP A 8 13.48 12.95 -25.29
N ASP A 9 12.47 13.66 -25.83
CA ASP A 9 11.56 14.48 -24.99
C ASP A 9 10.43 13.64 -24.36
N VAL A 10 10.76 12.44 -23.87
CA VAL A 10 9.91 11.72 -22.92
C VAL A 10 10.15 12.37 -21.57
N ARG A 11 9.39 13.44 -21.30
CA ARG A 11 9.28 13.93 -19.93
C ARG A 11 8.78 12.76 -19.07
N PRO A 12 9.50 12.36 -18.00
CA PRO A 12 8.94 11.42 -17.05
C PRO A 12 7.63 12.00 -16.55
N THR A 13 6.53 11.29 -16.77
CA THR A 13 5.26 11.59 -16.13
C THR A 13 5.55 11.74 -14.64
N PRO A 14 5.13 12.84 -13.98
CA PRO A 14 5.40 12.99 -12.56
C PRO A 14 4.90 11.74 -11.84
N ALA A 15 5.79 11.10 -11.08
CA ALA A 15 5.44 9.93 -10.29
C ALA A 15 4.21 10.27 -9.46
N ALA A 16 3.17 9.44 -9.55
CA ALA A 16 1.94 9.67 -8.80
C ALA A 16 2.28 9.74 -7.30
N GLU A 17 1.94 10.86 -6.65
CA GLU A 17 2.03 10.99 -5.20
C GLU A 17 0.97 10.08 -4.57
N LEU A 18 1.41 9.13 -3.73
CA LEU A 18 0.55 8.20 -3.03
C LEU A 18 0.57 8.51 -1.54
N GLU A 19 -0.60 8.51 -0.94
CA GLU A 19 -0.76 8.39 0.50
C GLU A 19 -0.86 6.90 0.82
N VAL A 20 0.01 6.44 1.72
CA VAL A 20 0.05 5.06 2.17
C VAL A 20 -0.07 5.04 3.68
N LEU A 21 -0.86 4.11 4.20
CA LEU A 21 -1.04 3.93 5.62
C LEU A 21 0.18 3.21 6.20
N LEU A 22 0.69 3.73 7.30
CA LEU A 22 1.73 3.09 8.10
C LEU A 22 1.14 2.87 9.49
N GLU A 23 0.90 1.62 9.84
CA GLU A 23 0.30 1.29 11.13
C GLU A 23 1.30 1.47 12.27
N GLN A 24 0.80 1.84 13.46
CA GLN A 24 1.66 2.15 14.60
C GLN A 24 2.53 0.96 15.04
N TRP A 25 1.99 -0.25 15.00
CA TRP A 25 2.73 -1.45 15.40
C TRP A 25 3.97 -1.70 14.54
N VAL A 26 3.94 -1.30 13.25
CA VAL A 26 5.08 -1.36 12.34
C VAL A 26 6.25 -0.53 12.84
N LEU A 27 5.96 0.62 13.46
CA LEU A 27 6.96 1.50 14.05
C LEU A 27 7.49 0.94 15.37
N ASP A 28 6.58 0.43 16.20
CA ASP A 28 6.89 -0.04 17.56
C ASP A 28 7.73 -1.31 17.55
N ASP A 29 7.51 -2.21 16.59
CA ASP A 29 8.27 -3.44 16.40
C ASP A 29 9.70 -3.19 15.87
N GLY A 30 10.02 -1.94 15.53
CA GLY A 30 11.37 -1.53 15.13
C GLY A 30 11.71 -1.83 13.67
N ASN A 31 10.73 -2.24 12.86
CA ASN A 31 10.91 -2.45 11.40
C ASN A 31 11.37 -1.16 10.70
N TYR A 32 10.96 0.00 11.22
CA TYR A 32 11.39 1.31 10.74
C TYR A 32 11.78 2.25 11.88
N PRO A 33 12.97 2.07 12.49
CA PRO A 33 13.35 2.74 13.75
C PRO A 33 13.50 4.27 13.61
N GLN A 34 13.54 4.78 12.38
CA GLN A 34 13.54 6.21 12.07
C GLN A 34 12.72 6.49 10.82
N PHE A 35 11.41 6.23 10.84
CA PHE A 35 10.53 6.70 9.78
C PHE A 35 10.46 8.24 9.84
N LYS A 36 11.01 8.91 8.83
CA LYS A 36 11.15 10.37 8.77
C LYS A 36 10.82 10.84 7.36
N ALA A 37 10.12 11.96 7.25
CA ALA A 37 9.89 12.62 5.98
C ALA A 37 11.21 13.10 5.34
N ARG A 38 11.15 13.34 4.03
CA ARG A 38 12.27 13.73 3.15
C ARG A 38 13.42 12.74 3.15
N ARG A 39 13.10 11.47 3.32
CA ARG A 39 14.05 10.35 3.28
C ARG A 39 13.51 9.28 2.34
N THR A 40 14.42 8.51 1.78
CA THR A 40 14.06 7.31 1.05
C THR A 40 13.81 6.15 2.01
N LYS A 41 12.80 5.34 1.73
CA LYS A 41 12.46 4.13 2.47
C LYS A 41 12.24 2.96 1.52
N ARG A 42 12.51 1.74 2.00
CA ARG A 42 12.31 0.52 1.23
C ARG A 42 11.18 -0.27 1.86
N PHE A 43 10.14 -0.53 1.10
CA PHE A 43 8.99 -1.33 1.55
C PHE A 43 8.18 -1.82 0.36
N ALA A 44 7.39 -2.87 0.58
CA ALA A 44 6.35 -3.33 -0.33
C ALA A 44 5.02 -2.61 -0.01
N LEU A 45 4.15 -2.52 -1.02
CA LEU A 45 2.78 -2.03 -0.83
C LEU A 45 1.84 -3.22 -0.66
N GLN A 46 1.06 -3.20 0.41
CA GLN A 46 -0.05 -4.11 0.62
C GLN A 46 -1.38 -3.42 0.29
N LEU A 47 -2.32 -4.20 -0.22
CA LEU A 47 -3.70 -3.81 -0.44
C LEU A 47 -4.56 -4.38 0.68
N ASP A 48 -5.20 -3.49 1.43
CA ASP A 48 -6.36 -3.87 2.24
C ASP A 48 -7.62 -3.59 1.41
N LEU A 49 -8.30 -4.67 1.03
CA LEU A 49 -9.50 -4.61 0.19
C LEU A 49 -10.69 -4.28 1.10
N ALA A 50 -11.05 -3.00 1.17
CA ALA A 50 -12.25 -2.55 1.86
C ALA A 50 -13.50 -3.18 1.21
N ASP A 51 -14.03 -4.24 1.84
CA ASP A 51 -15.10 -5.09 1.35
C ASP A 51 -14.90 -5.54 -0.11
N SER A 52 -14.23 -6.69 -0.28
CA SER A 52 -13.93 -7.43 -1.52
C SER A 52 -15.03 -7.54 -2.58
N HIS A 53 -16.27 -7.21 -2.25
CA HIS A 53 -17.47 -7.31 -3.10
C HIS A 53 -17.45 -6.43 -4.36
N ARG A 54 -16.36 -5.72 -4.67
CA ARG A 54 -16.30 -4.72 -5.75
C ARG A 54 -15.19 -4.93 -6.78
N LEU A 55 -14.47 -6.05 -6.77
CA LEU A 55 -13.59 -6.40 -7.90
C LEU A 55 -14.43 -6.51 -9.18
N ARG A 56 -14.24 -5.54 -10.07
CA ARG A 56 -14.99 -5.42 -11.33
C ARG A 56 -14.03 -5.62 -12.51
N PRO A 57 -14.24 -6.64 -13.35
CA PRO A 57 -13.50 -6.77 -14.60
C PRO A 57 -13.66 -5.52 -15.45
N THR A 58 -12.54 -4.98 -15.94
CA THR A 58 -12.54 -3.79 -16.80
C THR A 58 -11.41 -3.81 -17.82
N PRO A 59 -11.52 -4.65 -18.88
CA PRO A 59 -10.44 -4.87 -19.85
C PRO A 59 -10.06 -3.62 -20.67
N HIS A 60 -10.83 -2.53 -20.58
CA HIS A 60 -10.65 -1.34 -21.41
C HIS A 60 -10.44 -0.05 -20.61
N GLU A 61 -10.59 -0.07 -19.29
CA GLU A 61 -10.27 1.12 -18.49
C GLU A 61 -8.76 1.34 -18.40
N PRO A 62 -8.32 2.62 -18.36
CA PRO A 62 -6.92 2.93 -18.14
C PRO A 62 -6.50 2.54 -16.73
N ILE A 63 -5.27 2.07 -16.61
CA ILE A 63 -4.64 1.79 -15.32
C ILE A 63 -4.49 3.09 -14.53
N GLY A 64 -4.71 3.03 -13.22
CA GLY A 64 -4.40 4.14 -12.32
C GLY A 64 -5.05 4.01 -10.95
N ALA A 65 -4.77 4.98 -10.08
CA ALA A 65 -5.36 5.10 -8.76
C ALA A 65 -5.95 6.51 -8.56
N CYS A 66 -7.20 6.57 -8.12
CA CYS A 66 -7.91 7.80 -7.80
C CYS A 66 -8.23 7.81 -6.31
N ARG A 67 -7.73 8.82 -5.58
CA ARG A 67 -7.96 8.93 -4.15
C ARG A 67 -9.44 9.12 -3.86
N THR A 68 -9.98 8.28 -2.99
CA THR A 68 -11.30 8.44 -2.39
C THR A 68 -11.14 9.16 -1.05
N GLY A 69 -12.16 9.84 -0.53
CA GLY A 69 -12.06 10.68 0.67
C GLY A 69 -11.64 9.98 1.98
N GLY A 70 -11.29 8.68 1.96
CA GLY A 70 -10.72 7.94 3.09
C GLY A 70 -9.18 8.10 3.19
N VAL A 71 -8.64 7.67 4.33
CA VAL A 71 -7.19 7.65 4.60
C VAL A 71 -6.52 6.61 3.72
N ALA A 72 -5.53 7.04 2.92
CA ALA A 72 -4.82 6.17 1.97
C ALA A 72 -5.73 5.28 1.09
N THR A 73 -6.99 5.66 0.88
CA THR A 73 -7.99 4.82 0.20
C THR A 73 -8.19 5.26 -1.24
N TYR A 74 -8.18 4.33 -2.18
CA TYR A 74 -8.23 4.60 -3.61
C TYR A 74 -9.26 3.73 -4.32
N GLU A 75 -9.84 4.27 -5.40
CA GLU A 75 -10.36 3.47 -6.50
C GLU A 75 -9.20 3.19 -7.46
N ILE A 76 -8.87 1.92 -7.65
CA ILE A 76 -7.70 1.45 -8.39
C ILE A 76 -8.18 0.64 -9.59
N THR A 77 -7.60 0.88 -10.76
CA THR A 77 -7.64 -0.01 -11.92
C THR A 77 -6.25 -0.58 -12.15
N ALA A 78 -6.10 -1.90 -12.11
CA ALA A 78 -4.81 -2.58 -12.16
C ALA A 78 -4.85 -3.83 -13.04
N ASP A 79 -3.69 -4.23 -13.56
CA ASP A 79 -3.47 -5.52 -14.19
C ASP A 79 -3.00 -6.54 -13.16
N VAL A 80 -3.54 -7.75 -13.21
CA VAL A 80 -3.06 -8.89 -12.41
C VAL A 80 -1.78 -9.41 -13.07
N VAL A 81 -0.63 -9.24 -12.42
CA VAL A 81 0.68 -9.63 -12.97
C VAL A 81 1.24 -10.90 -12.33
N HIS A 82 0.72 -11.29 -11.18
CA HIS A 82 1.06 -12.55 -10.52
C HIS A 82 -0.14 -13.03 -9.70
N HIS A 83 -0.32 -14.35 -9.62
CA HIS A 83 -1.32 -14.99 -8.78
C HIS A 83 -0.82 -16.38 -8.41
N THR A 84 -0.78 -16.66 -7.11
CA THR A 84 -0.46 -17.98 -6.57
C THR A 84 -1.37 -18.31 -5.40
N ALA A 85 -1.65 -19.59 -5.19
CA ALA A 85 -2.11 -20.06 -3.90
C ALA A 85 -0.95 -19.98 -2.89
N VAL A 86 -1.25 -19.68 -1.63
CA VAL A 86 -0.25 -19.62 -0.56
C VAL A 86 -0.52 -20.75 0.43
N GLU A 87 0.35 -21.76 0.42
CA GLU A 87 0.29 -22.81 1.43
C GLU A 87 0.79 -22.27 2.78
N GLY A 88 0.01 -22.47 3.85
CA GLY A 88 0.39 -22.06 5.21
C GLY A 88 -0.37 -20.84 5.76
N LEU A 89 -1.16 -20.15 4.93
CA LEU A 89 -2.17 -19.19 5.36
C LEU A 89 -3.54 -19.83 5.12
N ALA A 90 -4.13 -20.48 6.11
CA ALA A 90 -5.40 -21.23 5.99
C ALA A 90 -5.51 -22.20 4.77
N GLU A 91 -6.65 -22.87 4.61
CA GLU A 91 -7.00 -23.50 3.34
C GLU A 91 -7.66 -22.41 2.48
N ASP A 92 -7.28 -22.32 1.19
CA ASP A 92 -7.80 -21.35 0.20
C ASP A 92 -7.28 -19.90 0.29
N ASP A 93 -6.09 -19.63 0.84
CA ASP A 93 -5.50 -18.29 0.71
C ASP A 93 -4.75 -18.13 -0.61
N HIS A 94 -4.87 -16.91 -1.13
CA HIS A 94 -4.28 -16.51 -2.39
C HIS A 94 -3.41 -15.27 -2.17
N ALA A 95 -2.29 -15.23 -2.90
CA ALA A 95 -1.51 -14.01 -3.07
C ALA A 95 -1.59 -13.56 -4.52
N VAL A 96 -1.96 -12.31 -4.72
CA VAL A 96 -1.99 -11.66 -6.04
C VAL A 96 -1.14 -10.41 -6.03
N VAL A 97 -0.54 -10.11 -7.18
CA VAL A 97 0.15 -8.84 -7.43
C VAL A 97 -0.61 -8.07 -8.50
N LEU A 98 -0.96 -6.84 -8.17
CA LEU A 98 -1.72 -5.92 -8.99
C LEU A 98 -0.81 -4.74 -9.37
N ASP A 99 -0.67 -4.50 -10.67
CA ASP A 99 0.14 -3.43 -11.23
C ASP A 99 -0.76 -2.30 -11.71
N PHE A 100 -0.70 -1.15 -11.02
CA PHE A 100 -1.39 0.08 -11.41
C PHE A 100 -0.42 1.22 -11.74
N GLY A 101 0.79 0.86 -12.16
CA GLY A 101 1.97 1.73 -12.26
C GLY A 101 2.97 1.36 -11.16
N PRO A 102 2.63 1.56 -9.88
CA PRO A 102 3.22 0.80 -8.79
C PRO A 102 2.63 -0.61 -8.69
N ARG A 103 3.40 -1.53 -8.11
CA ARG A 103 2.95 -2.88 -7.79
C ARG A 103 2.63 -2.97 -6.31
N ALA A 104 1.46 -3.51 -6.01
CA ALA A 104 1.04 -3.85 -4.66
C ALA A 104 0.53 -5.29 -4.64
N TYR A 105 0.60 -5.93 -3.48
CA TYR A 105 0.08 -7.27 -3.30
C TYR A 105 -1.13 -7.30 -2.38
N TYR A 106 -1.94 -8.33 -2.55
CA TYR A 106 -2.91 -8.76 -1.56
C TYR A 106 -2.56 -10.20 -1.18
N SER A 107 -2.70 -10.55 0.10
CA SER A 107 -2.59 -11.92 0.60
C SER A 107 -3.71 -12.19 1.60
N GLY A 108 -4.46 -13.26 1.38
CA GLY A 108 -5.49 -13.71 2.31
C GLY A 108 -6.63 -14.43 1.60
N HIS A 109 -7.67 -14.75 2.38
CA HIS A 109 -8.85 -15.44 1.88
C HIS A 109 -9.86 -14.47 1.25
N ASP A 110 -9.97 -14.48 -0.08
CA ASP A 110 -11.04 -13.78 -0.79
C ASP A 110 -11.45 -14.55 -2.06
N PRO A 111 -12.69 -15.07 -2.14
CA PRO A 111 -13.17 -15.80 -3.32
C PRO A 111 -13.16 -15.00 -4.62
N ALA A 112 -13.23 -13.66 -4.56
CA ALA A 112 -13.14 -12.82 -5.74
C ALA A 112 -11.69 -12.72 -6.24
N ILE A 113 -10.72 -12.66 -5.34
CA ILE A 113 -9.29 -12.72 -5.65
C ILE A 113 -8.90 -14.08 -6.21
N ALA A 114 -9.37 -15.17 -5.60
CA ALA A 114 -9.11 -16.54 -6.03
C ALA A 114 -9.52 -16.82 -7.50
N ARG A 115 -10.46 -16.03 -8.05
CA ARG A 115 -10.95 -16.16 -9.43
C ARG A 115 -10.15 -15.37 -10.46
N LEU A 116 -9.28 -14.46 -10.02
CA LEU A 116 -8.46 -13.65 -10.91
C LEU A 116 -7.45 -14.51 -11.66
N ARG A 117 -7.07 -14.07 -12.85
CA ARG A 117 -6.02 -14.69 -13.66
C ARG A 117 -4.99 -13.64 -14.01
N VAL A 118 -3.74 -14.08 -14.15
CA VAL A 118 -2.67 -13.24 -14.70
C VAL A 118 -3.10 -12.73 -16.08
N GLY A 119 -3.02 -11.42 -16.28
CA GLY A 119 -3.49 -10.72 -17.47
C GLY A 119 -4.90 -10.12 -17.35
N ASP A 120 -5.66 -10.45 -16.30
CA ASP A 120 -6.94 -9.77 -16.05
C ASP A 120 -6.71 -8.32 -15.65
N ARG A 121 -7.58 -7.42 -16.14
CA ARG A 121 -7.67 -6.04 -15.66
C ARG A 121 -8.90 -5.85 -14.80
N VAL A 122 -8.71 -5.32 -13.61
CA VAL A 122 -9.78 -5.15 -12.61
C VAL A 122 -9.77 -3.77 -11.98
N ALA A 123 -10.97 -3.27 -11.67
CA ALA A 123 -11.19 -2.09 -10.86
C ALA A 123 -11.71 -2.48 -9.48
N PHE A 124 -11.22 -1.83 -8.43
CA PHE A 124 -11.60 -2.11 -7.05
C PHE A 124 -11.31 -0.91 -6.16
N LYS A 125 -11.77 -0.97 -4.91
CA LYS A 125 -11.43 0.01 -3.88
C LYS A 125 -10.51 -0.66 -2.85
N ALA A 126 -9.41 0.01 -2.49
CA ALA A 126 -8.46 -0.51 -1.52
C ALA A 126 -7.80 0.61 -0.72
N THR A 127 -7.37 0.28 0.49
CA THR A 127 -6.40 1.07 1.25
C THR A 127 -5.00 0.57 0.91
N LEU A 128 -4.07 1.51 0.66
CA LEU A 128 -2.66 1.18 0.47
C LEU A 128 -1.94 1.20 1.82
N LEU A 129 -1.22 0.13 2.13
CA LEU A 129 -0.45 0.01 3.37
C LEU A 129 1.03 -0.22 3.07
N VAL A 130 1.87 0.23 3.99
CA VAL A 130 3.25 -0.24 4.11
C VAL A 130 3.22 -1.63 4.72
N ASP A 131 3.73 -2.61 4.00
CA ASP A 131 3.92 -3.94 4.57
C ASP A 131 5.26 -4.04 5.31
N PRO A 132 5.25 -4.42 6.60
CA PRO A 132 6.47 -4.71 7.32
C PRO A 132 6.88 -6.20 7.34
N TYR A 133 5.99 -7.17 7.08
CA TYR A 133 6.27 -8.56 7.46
C TYR A 133 5.78 -9.62 6.46
N ASP A 134 4.52 -9.59 6.05
CA ASP A 134 3.90 -10.71 5.32
C ASP A 134 4.61 -10.98 4.00
N TYR A 135 4.97 -9.93 3.26
CA TYR A 135 5.74 -10.08 2.04
C TYR A 135 7.10 -10.70 2.30
N VAL A 136 7.86 -10.20 3.28
CA VAL A 136 9.27 -10.61 3.47
C VAL A 136 9.37 -12.06 3.93
N GLU A 137 8.51 -12.47 4.86
CA GLU A 137 8.61 -13.76 5.53
C GLU A 137 7.83 -14.85 4.80
N MET A 138 6.72 -14.49 4.13
CA MET A 138 5.81 -15.48 3.56
C MET A 138 5.83 -15.50 2.04
N LEU A 139 5.87 -14.34 1.37
CA LEU A 139 5.67 -14.28 -0.08
C LEU A 139 6.99 -14.21 -0.87
N ALA A 140 7.95 -13.41 -0.42
CA ALA A 140 9.26 -13.25 -1.05
C ALA A 140 10.07 -14.55 -1.16
N PRO A 141 9.96 -15.52 -0.23
CA PRO A 141 10.60 -16.83 -0.38
C PRO A 141 9.92 -17.75 -1.40
N LEU A 142 8.67 -17.48 -1.80
CA LEU A 142 7.96 -18.33 -2.75
C LEU A 142 8.61 -18.24 -4.13
N GLU A 143 8.84 -19.39 -4.74
CA GLU A 143 9.47 -19.46 -6.06
C GLU A 143 8.65 -18.70 -7.10
N GLY A 144 9.30 -17.75 -7.79
CA GLY A 144 8.67 -16.96 -8.83
C GLY A 144 7.79 -15.80 -8.32
N PHE A 145 7.68 -15.58 -7.01
CA PHE A 145 6.98 -14.41 -6.50
C PHE A 145 7.75 -13.11 -6.83
N PRO A 146 7.08 -12.06 -7.32
CA PRO A 146 7.78 -10.84 -7.74
C PRO A 146 8.51 -10.12 -6.60
N ALA A 147 9.61 -9.45 -6.94
CA ALA A 147 10.26 -8.48 -6.06
C ALA A 147 9.40 -7.21 -5.91
N LEU A 148 8.82 -6.97 -4.73
CA LEU A 148 7.89 -5.86 -4.47
C LEU A 148 8.43 -4.79 -3.51
N VAL A 149 9.59 -5.05 -2.88
CA VAL A 149 10.26 -4.04 -2.07
C VAL A 149 10.92 -3.01 -2.99
N HIS A 150 10.28 -1.84 -3.09
CA HIS A 150 10.76 -0.72 -3.88
C HIS A 150 11.32 0.39 -3.00
N THR A 151 12.11 1.30 -3.60
CA THR A 151 12.61 2.49 -2.90
C THR A 151 11.66 3.66 -3.15
N TRP A 152 11.15 4.24 -2.08
CA TRP A 152 10.17 5.30 -2.07
C TRP A 152 10.76 6.60 -1.52
N SER A 153 10.46 7.73 -2.12
CA SER A 153 10.65 9.04 -1.46
C SER A 153 9.47 9.27 -0.52
N VAL A 154 9.74 9.54 0.76
CA VAL A 154 8.70 9.93 1.71
C VAL A 154 8.68 11.45 1.77
N ASP A 155 7.65 12.08 1.22
CA ASP A 155 7.62 13.55 1.16
C ASP A 155 7.02 14.18 2.43
N ARG A 156 6.02 13.52 3.01
CA ARG A 156 5.32 13.95 4.23
C ARG A 156 4.95 12.76 5.11
N LEU A 157 4.85 13.01 6.42
CA LEU A 157 4.21 12.13 7.39
C LEU A 157 3.08 12.91 8.05
N GLN A 158 1.95 12.24 8.25
CA GLN A 158 0.79 12.79 8.93
C GLN A 158 0.26 11.70 9.87
N ALA A 159 0.12 12.03 11.15
CA ALA A 159 -0.57 11.15 12.08
C ALA A 159 -2.06 11.18 11.75
N ASP A 160 -2.66 10.01 11.59
CA ASP A 160 -4.11 9.90 11.57
C ASP A 160 -4.60 10.01 13.01
N HIS A 161 -5.01 11.22 13.40
CA HIS A 161 -5.74 11.41 14.64
C HIS A 161 -7.22 11.28 14.30
N PRO A 162 -7.97 10.37 14.97
CA PRO A 162 -9.41 10.36 14.79
C PRO A 162 -9.94 11.75 15.13
N ALA A 163 -10.72 12.33 14.21
CA ALA A 163 -11.38 13.60 14.41
C ALA A 163 -12.30 13.48 15.63
N GLY A 164 -11.82 13.88 16.81
CA GLY A 164 -12.55 13.73 18.06
C GLY A 164 -11.73 13.78 19.35
N SER A 165 -10.41 13.60 19.36
CA SER A 165 -9.61 13.75 20.59
C SER A 165 -9.22 15.20 20.88
N ARG A 166 -10.21 16.10 20.90
CA ARG A 166 -10.14 17.31 21.73
C ARG A 166 -10.77 16.97 23.07
N ASP A 167 -9.97 16.39 23.95
CA ASP A 167 -10.00 16.61 25.41
C ASP A 167 -9.15 15.52 26.09
N GLY A 168 -8.18 15.95 26.91
CA GLY A 168 -7.53 15.04 27.84
C GLY A 168 -6.04 15.22 28.10
N TRP A 169 -5.37 16.26 27.62
CA TRP A 169 -4.12 16.71 28.25
C TRP A 169 -4.44 17.84 29.21
N GLN A 170 -5.01 17.49 30.38
CA GLN A 170 -4.83 18.34 31.55
C GLN A 170 -3.43 18.06 32.08
N ASP A 171 -2.56 19.06 31.94
CA ASP A 171 -1.40 19.25 32.79
C ASP A 171 -1.83 19.02 34.24
N GLN A 172 -1.42 17.90 34.84
CA GLN A 172 -1.35 17.85 36.29
C GLN A 172 -0.08 18.58 36.70
N PRO A 173 -0.16 19.71 37.41
CA PRO A 173 1.03 20.29 38.00
C PRO A 173 1.60 19.28 38.99
N ARG A 174 2.86 18.92 38.76
CA ARG A 174 3.71 18.27 39.75
C ARG A 174 3.71 19.13 41.02
N THR A 175 3.14 18.61 42.10
CA THR A 175 3.57 18.99 43.45
C THR A 175 4.15 17.76 44.14
N SER A 176 5.46 17.83 44.25
CA SER A 176 6.33 17.05 45.12
C SER A 176 6.00 17.28 46.60
N GLU A 177 6.16 16.22 47.40
CA GLU A 177 6.54 16.21 48.83
C GLU A 177 5.53 16.85 49.82
N ASN A 178 5.37 16.45 51.08
CA ASN A 178 6.24 15.79 52.04
C ASN A 178 5.39 15.32 53.26
N ARG A 179 5.84 14.24 53.92
CA ARG A 179 5.79 13.95 55.38
C ARG A 179 4.58 14.45 56.21
N ARG A 180 3.82 13.54 56.83
CA ARG A 180 4.08 12.91 58.15
C ARG A 180 3.06 11.81 58.41
#